data_AF-A0A7K2M0P8-F1
#
_entry.id   AF-A0A7K2M0P8-F1
#
_cell.length_a   1.000
_cell.length_b   1.000
_cell.length_c   1.000
_cell.angle_alpha   90.00
_cell.angle_beta   90.00
_cell.angle_gamma   90.00
#
_symmetry.space_group_name_H-M   'P 1'
#
loop_
_entity.id
_entity.type
_entity.pdbx_description
1 polymer ?
#
loop_
_entity_poly.entity_id
_entity_poly.type
_entity_poly.pdbx_seq_one_letter_code
_entity_poly.pdbx_strand_id
1 'polypeptide(L)'
;MKTPARGYWCECWTEDLTSTEGPALQASFNAYSAPQADRWVAVTLRTISPALDADASDEAWTWLYEDRIETRRALLRCEPCTVTITHASIRITWAIRPVLFLPLAHRQGTELAACAGTFNPCATG
;
A
#
# COMPACT_ATOMS: atom_id res chain seq x y z
N MET A 1 -5.53 -26.62 10.74
CA MET A 1 -5.31 -25.20 11.10
C MET A 1 -4.76 -24.50 9.87
N LYS A 2 -5.27 -23.32 9.48
CA LYS A 2 -4.64 -22.53 8.42
C LYS A 2 -3.32 -21.95 8.97
N THR A 3 -2.25 -22.01 8.20
CA THR A 3 -0.93 -21.46 8.58
C THR A 3 -0.88 -19.97 8.28
N PRO A 4 -0.20 -19.13 9.09
CA PRO A 4 0.05 -17.74 8.75
C PRO A 4 0.69 -17.60 7.37
N ALA A 5 0.19 -16.66 6.57
CA ALA A 5 0.69 -16.39 5.23
C ALA A 5 1.61 -15.17 5.27
N ARG A 6 2.85 -15.31 4.77
CA ARG A 6 3.72 -14.14 4.53
C ARG A 6 3.16 -13.32 3.39
N GLY A 7 3.26 -12.01 3.50
CA GLY A 7 2.92 -11.09 2.42
C GLY A 7 3.37 -9.68 2.74
N TYR A 8 2.74 -8.71 2.11
CA TYR A 8 3.06 -7.30 2.21
C TYR A 8 1.79 -6.49 2.41
N TRP A 9 1.84 -5.57 3.36
CA TRP A 9 0.87 -4.52 3.52
C TRP A 9 1.35 -3.31 2.72
N CYS A 10 0.54 -2.89 1.76
CA CYS A 10 0.87 -1.80 0.85
C CYS A 10 -0.08 -0.63 1.10
N GLU A 11 0.45 0.58 1.19
CA GLU A 11 -0.33 1.80 1.42
C GLU A 11 0.12 2.92 0.48
N CYS A 12 -0.84 3.73 0.03
CA CYS A 12 -0.59 4.91 -0.76
C CYS A 12 -1.02 6.11 0.08
N TRP A 13 -0.09 7.02 0.31
CA TRP A 13 -0.27 8.22 1.09
C TRP A 13 -0.07 9.44 0.21
N THR A 14 -0.80 10.52 0.49
CA THR A 14 -0.59 11.83 -0.13
C THR A 14 -0.40 12.87 0.94
N GLU A 15 0.56 13.76 0.76
CA GLU A 15 0.86 14.85 1.68
C GLU A 15 0.95 16.15 0.88
N ASP A 16 0.20 17.17 1.28
CA ASP A 16 0.38 18.52 0.74
C ASP A 16 1.49 19.22 1.51
N LEU A 17 2.62 19.46 0.83
CA LEU A 17 3.82 20.04 1.41
C LEU A 17 3.68 21.52 1.77
N THR A 18 2.59 22.16 1.34
CA THR A 18 2.25 23.53 1.72
C THR A 18 1.30 23.61 2.92
N SER A 19 0.71 22.47 3.31
CA SER A 19 -0.21 22.36 4.43
C SER A 19 0.52 21.93 5.71
N THR A 20 -0.08 22.26 6.85
CA THR A 20 0.34 21.68 8.14
C THR A 20 -0.40 20.38 8.48
N GLU A 21 -1.34 19.96 7.63
CA GLU A 21 -2.01 18.67 7.76
C GLU A 21 -1.04 17.52 7.43
N GLY A 22 -1.12 16.43 8.20
CA GLY A 22 -0.28 15.26 7.97
C GLY A 22 -0.70 14.46 6.73
N PRO A 23 0.09 13.44 6.34
CA PRO A 23 -0.22 12.59 5.20
C PRO A 23 -1.59 11.91 5.31
N ALA A 24 -2.38 11.97 4.25
CA ALA A 24 -3.67 11.30 4.12
C ALA A 24 -3.53 9.94 3.41
N LEU A 25 -4.14 8.90 3.97
CA LEU A 25 -4.20 7.57 3.35
C LEU A 25 -5.20 7.57 2.19
N GLN A 26 -4.73 7.25 0.99
CA GLN A 26 -5.58 7.17 -0.21
C GLN A 26 -5.99 5.73 -0.54
N ALA A 27 -5.11 4.76 -0.29
CA ALA A 27 -5.39 3.36 -0.59
C ALA A 27 -4.58 2.42 0.29
N SER A 28 -5.14 1.24 0.55
CA SER A 28 -4.45 0.13 1.21
C SER A 28 -4.73 -1.17 0.45
N PHE A 29 -3.72 -2.03 0.36
CA PHE A 29 -3.78 -3.28 -0.39
C PHE A 29 -2.93 -4.38 0.27
N ASN A 30 -3.49 -5.58 0.37
CA ASN A 30 -2.78 -6.76 0.88
C ASN A 30 -2.23 -7.58 -0.28
N ALA A 31 -0.90 -7.66 -0.39
CA ALA A 31 -0.22 -8.47 -1.39
C ALA A 31 0.32 -9.76 -0.77
N TYR A 32 0.05 -10.90 -1.40
CA TYR A 32 0.51 -12.22 -0.95
C TYR A 32 1.81 -12.67 -1.64
N SER A 33 2.43 -11.80 -2.44
CA SER A 33 3.73 -12.04 -3.05
C SER A 33 4.44 -10.74 -3.40
N ALA A 34 5.78 -10.77 -3.48
CA ALA A 34 6.58 -9.62 -3.90
C ALA A 34 6.18 -9.08 -5.29
N PRO A 35 5.95 -9.91 -6.33
CA PRO A 35 5.50 -9.40 -7.63
C PRO A 35 4.13 -8.73 -7.58
N GLN A 36 3.23 -9.16 -6.68
CA GLN A 36 1.92 -8.55 -6.53
C GLN A 36 2.02 -7.14 -5.91
N ALA A 37 2.86 -6.97 -4.89
CA ALA A 37 3.12 -5.67 -4.25
C ALA A 37 3.80 -4.69 -5.23
N ASP A 38 4.85 -5.15 -5.93
CA ASP A 38 5.52 -4.39 -6.99
C ASP A 38 4.56 -3.97 -8.12
N ARG A 39 3.73 -4.91 -8.59
CA ARG A 39 2.74 -4.62 -9.65
C ARG A 39 1.70 -3.61 -9.22
N TRP A 40 1.29 -3.60 -7.94
CA TRP A 40 0.30 -2.65 -7.44
C TRP A 40 0.77 -1.19 -7.59
N VAL A 41 2.02 -0.90 -7.21
CA VAL A 41 2.64 0.43 -7.45
C VAL A 41 2.77 0.70 -8.95
N ALA A 42 3.29 -0.27 -9.70
CA ALA A 42 3.58 -0.08 -11.12
C ALA A 42 2.34 0.11 -12.00
N VAL A 43 1.19 -0.46 -11.62
CA VAL A 43 -0.10 -0.22 -12.29
C VAL A 43 -0.62 1.17 -11.93
N THR A 44 -0.54 1.55 -10.66
CA THR A 44 -0.97 2.89 -10.21
C THR A 44 -0.20 3.99 -10.93
N LEU A 45 1.14 3.91 -10.94
CA LEU A 45 2.00 4.90 -11.61
C LEU A 45 1.72 4.99 -13.12
N ARG A 46 1.58 3.87 -13.83
CA ARG A 46 1.20 3.88 -15.25
C ARG A 46 -0.17 4.52 -15.51
N THR A 47 -1.07 4.43 -14.55
CA THR A 47 -2.44 4.96 -14.68
C THR A 47 -2.45 6.48 -14.47
N ILE A 48 -1.70 6.98 -13.49
CA ILE A 48 -1.76 8.41 -13.12
C ILE A 48 -0.70 9.27 -13.81
N SER A 49 0.40 8.69 -14.29
CA SER A 49 1.54 9.41 -14.91
C SER A 49 1.13 10.42 -16.00
N PRO A 50 0.16 10.14 -16.90
CA PRO A 50 -0.28 11.11 -17.90
C PRO A 50 -1.00 12.35 -17.34
N ALA A 51 -1.44 12.32 -16.08
CA ALA A 51 -2.15 13.40 -15.41
C ALA A 51 -1.25 14.17 -14.42
N LEU A 52 0.01 13.75 -14.26
CA LEU A 52 0.99 14.47 -13.44
C LEU A 52 1.65 15.60 -14.25
N ASP A 53 2.28 16.54 -13.55
CA ASP A 53 3.19 17.48 -14.19
C ASP A 53 4.39 16.75 -14.86
N ALA A 54 5.13 17.47 -15.71
CA ALA A 54 6.19 16.87 -16.51
C ALA A 54 7.29 16.21 -15.66
N ASP A 55 7.73 16.90 -14.61
CA ASP A 55 8.79 16.43 -13.72
C ASP A 55 8.36 15.15 -12.98
N ALA A 56 7.15 15.14 -12.42
CA ALA A 56 6.56 13.99 -11.74
C ALA A 56 6.31 12.81 -12.69
N SER A 57 5.95 13.10 -13.96
CA SER A 57 5.80 12.06 -14.98
C SER A 57 7.14 11.42 -15.31
N ASP A 58 8.21 12.21 -15.43
CA ASP A 58 9.57 11.74 -15.66
C ASP A 58 10.11 10.92 -14.47
N GLU A 59 9.84 11.34 -13.23
CA GLU A 59 10.13 10.55 -12.04
C GLU A 59 9.39 9.19 -12.07
N ALA A 60 8.10 9.20 -12.43
CA ALA A 60 7.31 7.97 -12.53
C ALA A 60 7.86 7.01 -13.59
N TRP A 61 8.30 7.54 -14.75
CA TRP A 61 8.93 6.73 -15.80
C TRP A 61 10.29 6.19 -15.40
N THR A 62 11.13 7.01 -14.76
CA THR A 62 12.42 6.60 -14.21
C THR A 62 12.24 5.44 -13.25
N TRP A 63 11.30 5.55 -12.31
CA TRP A 63 11.01 4.43 -11.42
C TRP A 63 10.52 3.19 -12.18
N LEU A 64 9.58 3.35 -13.11
CA LEU A 64 8.97 2.23 -13.84
C LEU A 64 9.96 1.39 -14.65
N TYR A 65 11.01 2.02 -15.20
CA TYR A 65 11.97 1.38 -16.10
C TYR A 65 13.33 1.13 -15.47
N GLU A 66 13.79 1.98 -14.55
CA GLU A 66 15.14 1.92 -13.99
C GLU A 66 15.12 1.38 -12.56
N ASP A 67 14.34 1.99 -11.65
CA ASP A 67 14.44 1.70 -10.21
C ASP A 67 13.53 0.57 -9.71
N ARG A 68 12.54 0.18 -10.51
CA ARG A 68 11.58 -0.86 -10.14
C ARG A 68 12.26 -2.18 -9.78
N ILE A 69 13.39 -2.49 -10.42
CA ILE A 69 14.17 -3.68 -10.12
C ILE A 69 14.69 -3.68 -8.68
N GLU A 70 15.08 -2.51 -8.15
CA GLU A 70 15.55 -2.36 -6.77
C GLU A 70 14.41 -2.51 -5.78
N THR A 71 13.24 -1.96 -6.07
CA THR A 71 12.03 -2.20 -5.26
C THR A 71 11.73 -3.69 -5.21
N ARG A 72 11.73 -4.38 -6.36
CA ARG A 72 11.50 -5.82 -6.40
C ARG A 72 12.56 -6.62 -5.63
N ARG A 73 13.84 -6.21 -5.69
CA ARG A 73 14.93 -6.84 -4.92
C ARG A 73 14.71 -6.67 -3.41
N ALA A 74 14.37 -5.47 -2.93
CA ALA A 74 14.06 -5.22 -1.53
C ALA A 74 12.90 -6.10 -1.03
N LEU A 75 11.82 -6.18 -1.82
CA LEU A 75 10.68 -7.02 -1.49
C LEU A 75 11.07 -8.50 -1.40
N LEU A 76 11.87 -9.02 -2.33
CA LEU A 76 12.37 -10.40 -2.28
C LEU A 76 13.25 -10.68 -1.05
N ARG A 77 13.95 -9.66 -0.53
CA ARG A 77 14.69 -9.73 0.75
C ARG A 77 13.81 -9.51 1.98
N CYS A 78 12.49 -9.37 1.80
CA CYS A 78 11.55 -9.03 2.87
C CYS A 78 11.92 -7.72 3.60
N GLU A 79 12.42 -6.74 2.85
CA GLU A 79 12.73 -5.41 3.37
C GLU A 79 11.53 -4.47 3.14
N PRO A 80 11.19 -3.60 4.11
CA PRO A 80 10.29 -2.48 3.85
C PRO A 80 10.90 -1.55 2.79
N CYS A 81 10.07 -1.04 1.89
CA CYS A 81 10.49 -0.09 0.88
C CYS A 81 9.43 0.96 0.61
N THR A 82 9.86 2.09 0.06
CA THR A 82 9.00 3.21 -0.31
C THR A 82 9.29 3.65 -1.73
N VAL A 83 8.25 4.06 -2.43
CA VAL A 83 8.34 4.76 -3.71
C VAL A 83 7.66 6.10 -3.53
N THR A 84 8.30 7.18 -3.95
CA THR A 84 7.80 8.54 -3.75
C THR A 84 7.87 9.30 -5.06
N ILE A 85 6.81 10.02 -5.39
CA ILE A 85 6.72 10.94 -6.52
C ILE A 85 6.18 12.27 -6.00
N THR A 86 6.70 13.38 -6.51
CA THR A 86 6.23 14.73 -6.12
C THR A 86 5.59 15.43 -7.32
N HIS A 87 4.30 15.74 -7.23
CA HIS A 87 3.54 16.48 -8.25
C HIS A 87 3.10 17.82 -7.66
N ALA A 88 3.59 18.93 -8.20
CA ALA A 88 3.42 20.27 -7.61
C ALA A 88 3.77 20.29 -6.11
N SER A 89 2.81 20.59 -5.23
CA SER A 89 3.00 20.53 -3.77
C SER A 89 2.59 19.19 -3.15
N ILE A 90 2.13 18.21 -3.93
CA ILE A 90 1.61 16.94 -3.41
C ILE A 90 2.67 15.86 -3.53
N ARG A 91 3.11 15.33 -2.38
CA ARG A 91 3.97 14.15 -2.30
C ARG A 91 3.11 12.90 -2.22
N ILE A 92 3.26 12.02 -3.19
CA ILE A 92 2.59 10.71 -3.23
C ILE A 92 3.61 9.65 -2.80
N THR A 93 3.31 8.88 -1.76
CA THR A 93 4.20 7.86 -1.22
C THR A 93 3.51 6.50 -1.18
N TRP A 94 4.06 5.52 -1.89
CA TRP A 94 3.71 4.11 -1.74
C TRP A 94 4.64 3.46 -0.73
N ALA A 95 4.11 3.06 0.42
CA ALA A 95 4.85 2.32 1.45
C ALA A 95 4.47 0.84 1.38
N ILE A 96 5.48 -0.03 1.32
CA ILE A 96 5.30 -1.48 1.30
C ILE A 96 6.05 -2.08 2.48
N ARG A 97 5.34 -2.81 3.34
CA ARG A 97 5.92 -3.43 4.55
C ARG A 97 5.66 -4.93 4.55
N PRO A 98 6.67 -5.77 4.84
CA PRO A 98 6.48 -7.21 5.02
C PRO A 98 5.61 -7.48 6.26
N VAL A 99 4.64 -8.38 6.13
CA VAL A 99 3.72 -8.76 7.22
C VAL A 99 3.45 -10.26 7.24
N LEU A 100 3.02 -10.75 8.40
CA LEU A 100 2.44 -12.09 8.55
C LEU A 100 0.93 -11.95 8.67
N PHE A 101 0.20 -12.35 7.62
CA PHE A 101 -1.25 -12.43 7.66
C PHE A 101 -1.65 -13.62 8.53
N LEU A 102 -2.24 -13.29 9.68
CA LEU A 102 -2.81 -14.31 10.54
C LEU A 102 -4.07 -14.86 9.89
N PRO A 103 -4.25 -16.20 9.86
CA PRO A 103 -5.49 -16.78 9.44
C PRO A 103 -6.50 -16.50 10.55
N LEU A 104 -7.25 -15.41 10.39
CA LEU A 104 -8.38 -15.15 11.26
C LEU A 104 -9.32 -16.35 11.13
N ALA A 105 -9.59 -17.01 12.27
CA ALA A 105 -10.63 -18.00 12.33
C ALA A 105 -11.94 -17.31 11.89
N HIS A 106 -12.70 -17.94 10.98
CA HIS A 106 -13.99 -17.45 10.48
C HIS A 106 -13.99 -16.21 9.54
N ARG A 107 -13.34 -16.33 8.37
CA ARG A 107 -13.86 -15.68 7.14
C ARG A 107 -13.72 -16.62 5.95
N GLN A 108 -14.50 -17.69 5.95
CA GLN A 108 -14.82 -18.38 4.69
C GLN A 108 -16.06 -17.69 4.12
N GLY A 109 -15.87 -16.79 3.15
CA GLY A 109 -16.95 -16.24 2.33
C GLY A 109 -18.08 -15.53 3.09
N THR A 110 -18.09 -14.20 3.04
CA THR A 110 -19.24 -13.33 3.37
C THR A 110 -19.88 -13.38 4.76
N GLU A 111 -19.71 -14.43 5.55
CA GLU A 111 -20.34 -14.55 6.86
C GLU A 111 -19.42 -13.95 7.94
N LEU A 112 -19.89 -12.85 8.55
CA LEU A 112 -19.28 -12.31 9.75
C LEU A 112 -19.50 -13.30 10.90
N ALA A 113 -18.50 -13.48 11.77
CA ALA A 113 -18.67 -14.30 12.97
C ALA A 113 -19.88 -13.82 13.78
N ALA A 114 -20.62 -14.72 14.42
CA ALA A 114 -21.83 -14.40 15.18
C ALA A 114 -21.60 -13.27 16.22
N CYS A 115 -20.37 -13.15 16.74
CA CYS A 115 -19.98 -12.12 17.70
C CYS A 115 -19.78 -10.71 17.09
N ALA A 116 -19.84 -10.55 15.76
CA ALA A 116 -19.68 -9.27 15.10
C ALA A 116 -20.86 -8.31 15.37
N GLY A 117 -22.06 -8.85 15.62
CA GLY A 117 -23.23 -8.07 16.00
C GLY A 117 -23.32 -7.73 17.49
N THR A 118 -22.50 -8.35 18.34
CA THR A 118 -22.55 -8.17 19.80
C THR A 118 -21.60 -7.09 20.32
N PHE A 119 -20.81 -6.46 19.44
CA PHE A 119 -19.97 -5.34 19.86
C PHE A 119 -20.82 -4.09 20.02
N ASN A 120 -21.24 -3.80 21.25
CA ASN A 120 -21.88 -2.55 21.64
C ASN A 120 -20.78 -1.61 22.19
N PRO A 121 -20.34 -0.56 21.47
CA PRO A 121 -19.22 0.29 21.90
C PRO A 121 -19.56 1.23 23.07
N CYS A 122 -20.75 1.12 23.66
CA CYS A 122 -21.21 2.01 24.73
C CYS A 122 -22.00 1.21 25.76
N ALA A 123 -21.28 0.55 26.67
CA ALA A 123 -21.79 0.27 28.00
C ALA A 123 -20.86 1.00 28.97
N THR A 124 -21.02 2.32 29.02
CA THR A 124 -20.44 3.15 30.08
C THR A 124 -21.21 2.82 31.36
N GLY A 125 -20.52 2.17 32.31
CA GLY A 125 -20.95 2.07 33.71
C GLY A 125 -20.33 3.18 34.54
#